data_AF-A0A1E7K091-F1
#
_entry.id   AF-A0A1E7K091-F1
#
_cell.length_a   1.000
_cell.length_b   1.000
_cell.length_c   1.000
_cell.angle_alpha   90.00
_cell.angle_beta   90.00
_cell.angle_gamma   90.00
#
_symmetry.space_group_name_H-M   'P 1'
#
loop_
_entity.id
_entity.type
_entity.pdbx_description
1 polymer ?
#
loop_
_entity_poly.entity_id
_entity_poly.type
_entity_poly.pdbx_seq_one_letter_code
_entity_poly.pdbx_strand_id
1 'polypeptide(L)' 'MLEAKRLLAGTAMTVRQVAHEVGFADPAYFCRFFRRETGASPGEFRRESHGRPDGDENTTLR' A
#
# COMPACT_ATOMS: atom_id res chain seq x y z
N MET A 1 3.53 -1.97 -10.83
CA MET A 1 2.36 -2.17 -9.93
C MET A 1 2.07 -3.64 -9.61
N LEU A 2 2.22 -4.57 -10.55
CA LEU A 2 2.01 -6.00 -10.29
C LEU A 2 2.85 -6.54 -9.13
N GLU A 3 4.16 -6.25 -9.13
CA GLU A 3 5.06 -6.74 -8.08
C GLU A 3 4.73 -6.16 -6.69
N ALA A 4 4.41 -4.87 -6.62
CA ALA A 4 3.97 -4.23 -5.38
C ALA A 4 2.72 -4.92 -4.79
N LYS A 5 1.72 -5.25 -5.62
CA LYS A 5 0.52 -6.00 -5.18
C LYS A 5 0.88 -7.39 -4.67
N ARG A 6 1.76 -8.09 -5.37
CA ARG A 6 2.23 -9.43 -4.99
C ARG A 6 2.95 -9.41 -3.65
N LEU A 7 3.84 -8.46 -3.43
CA LEU A 7 4.57 -8.30 -2.17
C LEU A 7 3.62 -7.94 -1.03
N LEU A 8 2.65 -7.04 -1.25
CA LEU A 8 1.67 -6.66 -0.24
C LEU A 8 0.74 -7.80 0.17
N ALA A 9 0.40 -8.70 -0.75
CA ALA A 9 -0.51 -9.83 -0.47
C ALA A 9 0.22 -11.10 -0.01
N GLY A 10 1.47 -11.30 -0.43
CA GLY A 10 2.22 -12.54 -0.21
C GLY A 10 3.27 -12.48 0.88
N THR A 11 3.53 -11.31 1.47
CA THR A 11 4.61 -11.14 2.46
C THR A 11 4.15 -10.29 3.65
N ALA A 12 4.89 -10.38 4.75
CA ALA A 12 4.70 -9.51 5.92
C ALA A 12 5.44 -8.16 5.80
N MET A 13 5.94 -7.80 4.60
CA MET A 13 6.68 -6.57 4.40
C MET A 13 5.82 -5.34 4.73
N THR A 14 6.46 -4.35 5.34
CA THR A 14 5.83 -3.03 5.55
C THR A 14 5.71 -2.30 4.22
N VAL A 15 4.75 -1.37 4.13
CA VAL A 15 4.56 -0.53 2.93
C VAL A 15 5.86 0.19 2.53
N ARG A 16 6.67 0.63 3.52
CA ARG A 16 7.99 1.23 3.28
C ARG A 16 8.97 0.27 2.61
N GLN A 17 9.03 -0.97 3.08
CA GLN A 17 9.91 -1.99 2.50
C GLN A 17 9.45 -2.33 1.07
N VAL A 18 8.15 -2.49 0.85
CA VAL A 18 7.60 -2.72 -0.50
C VAL A 18 7.92 -1.55 -1.44
N ALA A 19 7.78 -0.31 -0.97
CA ALA A 19 8.12 0.88 -1.75
C ALA A 19 9.58 0.85 -2.21
N HIS A 20 10.50 0.57 -1.28
CA HIS A 20 11.92 0.46 -1.58
C HIS A 20 12.22 -0.70 -2.56
N GLU A 21 11.59 -1.87 -2.34
CA GLU A 21 11.78 -3.07 -3.17
C GLU A 21 11.36 -2.85 -4.63
N VAL A 22 10.29 -2.07 -4.85
CA VAL A 22 9.80 -1.76 -6.19
C VAL A 22 10.40 -0.46 -6.76
N GLY A 23 11.46 0.07 -6.14
CA GLY A 23 12.28 1.16 -6.68
C GLY A 23 11.88 2.58 -6.28
N PHE A 24 11.02 2.76 -5.27
CA PHE A 24 10.66 4.08 -4.77
C PHE A 24 11.54 4.50 -3.59
N ALA A 25 12.20 5.64 -3.75
CA ALA A 25 12.98 6.27 -2.68
C ALA A 25 12.08 6.83 -1.55
N ASP A 26 10.91 7.35 -1.91
CA ASP A 26 9.96 7.94 -0.96
C ASP A 26 8.69 7.08 -0.80
N PRO A 27 8.43 6.53 0.39
CA PRO A 27 7.24 5.72 0.65
C PRO A 27 5.92 6.49 0.52
N ALA A 28 5.90 7.79 0.82
CA ALA A 28 4.67 8.57 0.73
C ALA A 28 4.27 8.80 -0.73
N TYR A 29 5.26 9.04 -1.60
CA TYR A 29 5.07 9.10 -3.05
C TYR A 29 4.58 7.75 -3.59
N PHE A 30 5.18 6.64 -3.15
CA PHE A 30 4.68 5.30 -3.47
C PHE A 30 3.21 5.12 -3.09
N CYS A 31 2.80 5.52 -1.88
CA CYS A 31 1.41 5.42 -1.44
C CYS A 31 0.45 6.19 -2.35
N ARG A 32 0.80 7.43 -2.73
CA ARG A 32 -0.01 8.26 -3.64
C ARG A 32 -0.07 7.66 -5.03
N PHE A 33 1.07 7.22 -5.56
CA PHE A 33 1.17 6.58 -6.86
C PHE A 33 0.33 5.29 -6.89
N PHE A 34 0.50 4.42 -5.89
CA PHE A 34 -0.22 3.17 -5.77
C PHE A 34 -1.72 3.39 -5.69
N ARG A 35 -2.20 4.32 -4.83
CA ARG A 35 -3.63 4.65 -4.76
C ARG A 35 -4.18 5.15 -6.09
N ARG A 36 -3.44 5.97 -6.83
CA ARG A 36 -3.86 6.45 -8.15
C ARG A 36 -3.98 5.32 -9.17
N GLU A 37 -3.08 4.34 -9.13
CA GLU A 37 -3.05 3.22 -10.06
C GLU A 37 -4.02 2.08 -9.69
N THR A 38 -4.29 1.87 -8.40
CA THR A 38 -5.05 0.72 -7.90
C THR A 38 -6.41 1.08 -7.30
N GLY A 39 -6.66 2.36 -7.04
CA GLY A 39 -7.87 2.87 -6.38
C GLY A 39 -7.81 2.83 -4.84
N ALA A 40 -6.85 2.13 -4.23
CA ALA A 40 -6.74 1.98 -2.78
C ALA A 40 -5.30 2.18 -2.30
N SER A 41 -5.10 2.62 -1.05
CA SER A 41 -3.72 2.69 -0.53
C SER A 41 -3.10 1.29 -0.36
N PRO A 42 -1.76 1.18 -0.36
CA PRO A 42 -1.08 -0.10 -0.10
C PRO A 42 -1.52 -0.79 1.19
N GLY A 43 -1.78 0.00 2.24
CA GLY A 43 -2.27 -0.51 3.53
C GLY A 43 -3.70 -1.04 3.46
N GLU A 44 -4.61 -0.31 2.77
CA GLU A 44 -5.97 -0.77 2.51
C GLU A 44 -5.96 -2.07 1.70
N PHE A 45 -5.17 -2.12 0.62
CA PHE A 45 -5.04 -3.32 -0.22
C PHE A 45 -4.54 -4.55 0.56
N ARG A 46 -3.59 -4.35 1.48
CA ARG A 46 -3.10 -5.41 2.37
C ARG A 46 -4.19 -5.90 3.34
N ARG A 47 -4.97 -4.98 3.91
CA ARG A 47 -6.09 -5.33 4.82
C ARG A 47 -7.19 -6.10 4.09
N GLU A 48 -7.53 -5.69 2.88
CA GLU A 48 -8.53 -6.36 2.04
C GLU A 48 -8.08 -7.78 1.66
N SER A 49 -6.78 -7.96 1.38
CA SER A 49 -6.19 -9.28 1.12
C SER A 49 -6.16 -10.20 2.35
N HIS A 50 -6.16 -9.64 3.57
CA HIS A 50 -6.07 -10.40 4.84
C HIS A 50 -7.35 -10.41 5.70
N GLY A 51 -8.47 -9.88 5.20
CA GLY A 51 -9.80 -10.16 5.76
C GLY A 51 -10.06 -9.66 7.19
N ARG A 52 -9.43 -8.57 7.66
CA ARG A 52 -9.86 -7.89 8.90
C ARG A 52 -9.83 -6.36 8.79
N PRO A 53 -10.95 -5.68 9.13
CA PRO A 53 -11.03 -4.23 9.17
C PRO A 53 -10.53 -3.74 10.53
N ASP A 54 -9.27 -3.31 10.61
CA ASP A 54 -8.81 -2.47 11.71
C ASP A 54 -8.57 -1.05 11.17
N GLY A 55 -9.34 -0.13 11.75
CA GLY A 55 -9.54 1.23 11.30
C GLY A 55 -8.33 2.10 11.58
N ASP A 56 -7.83 2.73 10.52
CA ASP A 56 -7.03 3.94 10.61
C ASP A 56 -7.69 4.99 9.73
N GLU A 57 -8.60 5.72 10.37
CA GLU A 57 -9.13 7.01 9.94
C GLU A 57 -7.98 8.02 9.91
N ASN A 58 -7.37 8.24 8.74
CA ASN A 58 -6.63 9.48 8.50
C ASN A 58 -6.45 9.79 7.00
N THR A 59 -7.51 10.30 6.35
CA THR A 59 -7.41 11.28 5.25
C THR A 59 -8.84 11.77 4.89
N THR A 60 -9.41 12.59 5.77
CA THR A 60 -10.31 13.67 5.33
C THR A 60 -9.45 14.93 5.28
N LEU A 61 -9.16 15.44 4.07
CA LEU A 61 -9.19 16.88 3.79
C LEU A 61 -9.09 17.16 2.27
N ARG A 62 -10.23 17.61 1.73
CA ARG A 62 -10.49 18.26 0.43
C ARG A 62 -10.48 17.42 -0.86
#